data_AF-A0A327JGC3-F1
#
_entry.id   AF-A0A327JGC3-F1
#
_cell.length_a   1.000
_cell.length_b   1.000
_cell.length_c   1.000
_cell.angle_alpha   90.00
_cell.angle_beta   90.00
_cell.angle_gamma   90.00
#
_symmetry.space_group_name_H-M   'P 1'
#
loop_
_entity.id
_entity.type
_entity.pdbx_description
1 polymer ?
#
loop_
_entity_poly.entity_id
_entity_poly.type
_entity_poly.pdbx_seq_one_letter_code
_entity_poly.pdbx_strand_id
1 'polypeptide(L)'
;MKKRLCAFAASAFLAAAAAPAAAAPLDESCALVDALVAGGGAGGVRQLSEMARSWNEADRAKLEPLMLPVLAKFNYARGEVYSIAALGDSLQEHLIVMNLTSSGSVYMRVLYEGNGSGISFINVDFEAKFHDILKKPVLMEPVELPCN
;
A
#
# COMPACT_ATOMS: atom_id res chain seq x y z
N MET A 1 -27.45 -53.43 35.21
CA MET A 1 -28.46 -52.55 34.60
C MET A 1 -28.23 -51.11 35.03
N LYS A 2 -27.97 -50.22 34.06
CA LYS A 2 -28.36 -48.79 33.93
C LYS A 2 -27.24 -48.00 33.26
N LYS A 3 -27.37 -47.92 31.93
CA LYS A 3 -26.75 -46.93 31.04
C LYS A 3 -27.33 -45.55 31.38
N ARG A 4 -26.48 -44.51 31.48
CA ARG A 4 -26.80 -43.10 31.15
C ARG A 4 -25.48 -42.43 30.73
N LEU A 5 -25.24 -42.31 29.42
CA LEU A 5 -25.68 -41.25 28.50
C LEU A 5 -24.76 -40.02 28.53
N CYS A 6 -24.33 -39.68 27.32
CA CYS A 6 -23.38 -38.68 26.90
C CYS A 6 -23.70 -37.25 27.34
N ALA A 7 -22.65 -36.46 27.52
CA ALA A 7 -22.64 -35.04 27.13
C ALA A 7 -21.21 -34.69 26.70
N PHE A 8 -20.86 -35.13 25.49
CA PHE A 8 -19.75 -34.58 24.73
C PHE A 8 -20.30 -33.40 23.91
N ALA A 9 -19.43 -32.41 23.71
CA ALA A 9 -19.58 -31.25 22.82
C ALA A 9 -20.48 -30.13 23.36
N ALA A 10 -20.16 -28.86 23.19
CA ALA A 10 -19.19 -28.27 22.29
C ALA A 10 -18.53 -27.06 22.98
N SER A 11 -17.21 -27.06 23.07
CA SER A 11 -16.45 -25.82 23.11
C SER A 11 -16.80 -25.08 21.83
N ALA A 12 -17.64 -24.06 21.93
CA ALA A 12 -17.81 -23.08 20.89
C ALA A 12 -16.46 -22.37 20.72
N PHE A 13 -15.61 -22.94 19.87
CA PHE A 13 -14.57 -22.18 19.21
C PHE A 13 -15.31 -21.09 18.46
N LEU A 14 -15.35 -19.91 19.07
CA LEU A 14 -15.47 -18.66 18.35
C LEU A 14 -14.30 -18.66 17.37
N ALA A 15 -14.53 -19.24 16.21
CA ALA A 15 -13.86 -18.84 14.99
C ALA A 15 -14.26 -17.37 14.83
N ALA A 16 -13.53 -16.49 15.51
CA ALA A 16 -13.28 -15.17 14.99
C ALA A 16 -12.76 -15.44 13.58
N ALA A 17 -13.66 -15.32 12.61
CA ALA A 17 -13.27 -15.20 11.23
C ALA A 17 -12.31 -14.01 11.25
N ALA A 18 -11.02 -14.32 11.24
CA ALA A 18 -10.00 -13.35 10.96
C ALA A 18 -10.44 -12.77 9.62
N ALA A 19 -10.96 -11.55 9.66
CA ALA A 19 -11.03 -10.73 8.47
C ALA A 19 -9.65 -10.88 7.80
N PRO A 20 -9.58 -11.13 6.49
CA PRO A 20 -8.30 -11.28 5.83
C PRO A 20 -7.47 -10.09 6.25
N ALA A 21 -6.32 -10.35 6.88
CA ALA A 21 -5.34 -9.33 7.16
C ALA A 21 -5.22 -8.50 5.89
N ALA A 22 -5.48 -7.20 5.98
CA ALA A 22 -5.24 -6.28 4.87
C ALA A 22 -3.90 -6.70 4.25
N ALA A 23 -3.93 -7.01 2.95
CA ALA A 23 -2.76 -7.48 2.22
C ALA A 23 -1.56 -6.62 2.64
N ALA A 24 -0.48 -7.27 3.08
CA ALA A 24 0.60 -6.61 3.80
C ALA A 24 1.05 -5.38 2.99
N PRO A 25 1.33 -4.21 3.59
CA PRO A 25 1.59 -2.95 2.86
C PRO A 25 2.46 -3.02 1.59
N LEU A 26 3.36 -4.01 1.54
CA LEU A 26 4.14 -4.35 0.35
C LEU A 26 3.27 -4.74 -0.85
N ASP A 27 2.26 -5.59 -0.67
CA ASP A 27 1.33 -6.02 -1.73
C ASP A 27 0.63 -4.81 -2.36
N GLU A 28 0.21 -3.83 -1.56
CA GLU A 28 -0.41 -2.61 -2.07
C GLU A 28 0.58 -1.73 -2.84
N SER A 29 1.82 -1.60 -2.35
CA SER A 29 2.89 -0.89 -3.05
C SER A 29 3.26 -1.57 -4.38
N CYS A 30 3.37 -2.90 -4.40
CA CYS A 30 3.66 -3.67 -5.60
C CYS A 30 2.51 -3.59 -6.61
N ALA A 31 1.25 -3.69 -6.15
CA ALA A 31 0.09 -3.50 -7.01
C ALA A 31 0.06 -2.09 -7.64
N LEU A 32 0.52 -1.06 -6.92
CA LEU A 32 0.66 0.29 -7.46
C LEU A 32 1.72 0.37 -8.56
N VAL A 33 2.87 -0.28 -8.37
CA VAL A 33 3.89 -0.42 -9.41
C VAL A 33 3.31 -1.08 -10.66
N ASP A 34 2.67 -2.23 -10.51
CA ASP A 34 2.09 -2.98 -11.63
C ASP A 34 1.02 -2.20 -12.37
N ALA A 35 0.16 -1.50 -11.63
CA ALA A 35 -0.89 -0.68 -12.21
C ALA A 35 -0.34 0.51 -13.02
N LEU A 36 0.75 1.13 -12.56
CA LEU A 36 1.44 2.20 -13.28
C LEU A 36 2.14 1.68 -14.54
N VAL A 37 2.79 0.52 -14.47
CA VAL A 37 3.47 -0.09 -15.62
C VAL A 37 2.46 -0.55 -16.67
N ALA A 38 1.39 -1.23 -16.27
CA ALA A 38 0.44 -1.82 -17.22
C ALA A 38 -0.60 -0.80 -17.74
N GLY A 39 -0.98 0.18 -16.92
CA GLY A 39 -2.08 1.10 -17.18
C GLY A 39 -1.71 2.58 -17.18
N GLY A 40 -0.44 2.93 -17.03
CA GLY A 40 0.03 4.30 -16.94
C GLY A 40 -0.61 5.06 -15.77
N GLY A 41 -0.75 6.38 -15.93
CA GLY A 41 -1.33 7.23 -14.88
C GLY A 41 -2.77 6.83 -14.49
N ALA A 42 -3.59 6.38 -15.44
CA ALA A 42 -4.96 5.92 -15.15
C ALA A 42 -4.97 4.64 -14.31
N GLY A 43 -4.07 3.69 -14.61
CA GLY A 43 -3.88 2.49 -13.79
C GLY A 43 -3.44 2.84 -12.37
N GLY A 44 -2.47 3.74 -12.23
CA GLY A 44 -2.00 4.22 -10.93
C GLY A 44 -3.10 4.88 -10.08
N VAL A 45 -3.89 5.79 -10.67
CA VAL A 45 -5.00 6.45 -9.96
C VAL A 45 -6.06 5.45 -9.50
N ARG A 46 -6.39 4.47 -10.34
CA ARG A 46 -7.31 3.39 -9.96
C ARG A 46 -6.78 2.65 -8.73
N GLN A 47 -5.51 2.24 -8.75
CA GLN A 47 -4.92 1.52 -7.61
C GLN A 47 -4.84 2.39 -6.35
N LEU A 48 -4.48 3.67 -6.45
CA LEU A 48 -4.53 4.60 -5.32
C LEU A 48 -5.94 4.73 -4.73
N SER A 49 -6.97 4.69 -5.57
CA SER A 49 -8.36 4.70 -5.13
C SER A 49 -8.75 3.42 -4.38
N GLU A 50 -8.20 2.26 -4.79
CA GLU A 50 -8.36 1.00 -4.07
C GLU A 50 -7.61 1.00 -2.72
N MET A 51 -6.41 1.57 -2.65
CA MET A 51 -5.66 1.73 -1.41
C MET A 51 -6.40 2.68 -0.43
N ALA A 52 -7.01 3.74 -0.96
CA ALA A 52 -7.80 4.71 -0.20
C ALA A 52 -9.24 4.26 0.12
N ARG A 53 -9.55 2.95 0.10
CA ARG A 53 -10.90 2.43 0.39
C ARG A 53 -11.45 2.84 1.76
N SER A 54 -10.57 3.02 2.75
CA SER A 54 -10.92 3.43 4.11
C SER A 54 -11.24 4.92 4.25
N TRP A 55 -10.88 5.73 3.26
CA TRP A 55 -11.17 7.16 3.27
C TRP A 55 -12.66 7.41 3.02
N ASN A 56 -13.14 8.58 3.44
CA ASN A 56 -14.48 9.00 3.06
C ASN A 56 -14.56 9.23 1.54
N GLU A 57 -15.77 9.11 0.99
CA GLU A 57 -15.99 9.20 -0.45
C GLU A 57 -15.58 10.56 -1.03
N ALA A 58 -15.80 11.64 -0.29
CA ALA A 58 -15.48 13.00 -0.73
C ALA A 58 -13.98 13.22 -0.90
N ASP A 59 -13.14 12.63 -0.04
CA ASP A 59 -11.68 12.71 -0.15
C ASP A 59 -11.15 11.76 -1.22
N ARG A 60 -11.69 10.54 -1.31
CA ARG A 60 -11.32 9.60 -2.38
C ARG A 60 -11.63 10.15 -3.77
N ALA A 61 -12.77 10.84 -3.93
CA ALA A 61 -13.15 11.48 -5.20
C ALA A 61 -12.17 12.58 -5.67
N LYS A 62 -11.34 13.12 -4.78
CA LYS A 62 -10.31 14.11 -5.13
C LYS A 62 -9.05 13.48 -5.73
N LEU A 63 -8.84 12.17 -5.56
CA LEU A 63 -7.62 11.50 -6.03
C LEU A 63 -7.43 11.63 -7.53
N GLU A 64 -8.45 11.31 -8.32
CA GLU A 64 -8.37 11.36 -9.78
C GLU A 64 -8.02 12.76 -10.31
N PRO A 65 -8.76 13.84 -9.99
CA PRO A 65 -8.44 15.16 -10.51
C PRO A 65 -7.08 15.70 -10.03
N LEU A 66 -6.57 15.26 -8.87
CA LEU A 66 -5.26 15.69 -8.36
C LEU A 66 -4.11 14.88 -8.95
N MET A 67 -4.25 13.55 -9.01
CA MET A 67 -3.15 12.64 -9.31
C MET A 67 -3.06 12.29 -10.79
N LEU A 68 -4.18 12.20 -11.52
CA LEU A 68 -4.14 11.83 -12.94
C LEU A 68 -3.27 12.79 -13.77
N PRO A 69 -3.38 14.13 -13.63
CA PRO A 69 -2.53 15.05 -14.38
C PRO A 69 -1.04 14.94 -14.03
N VAL A 70 -0.71 14.44 -12.84
CA VAL A 70 0.67 14.22 -12.40
C VAL A 70 1.20 12.91 -12.97
N LEU A 71 0.47 11.81 -12.75
CA LEU A 71 0.91 10.47 -13.11
C LEU A 71 0.89 10.23 -14.63
N ALA A 72 -0.02 10.88 -15.37
CA ALA A 72 -0.11 10.73 -16.83
C ALA A 72 1.03 11.40 -17.61
N LYS A 73 1.90 12.19 -16.94
CA LYS A 73 3.07 12.83 -17.58
C LYS A 73 4.19 11.86 -17.91
N PHE A 74 4.16 10.67 -17.34
CA PHE A 74 5.28 9.74 -17.36
C PHE A 74 4.89 8.44 -18.05
N ASN A 75 5.88 7.82 -18.70
CA ASN A 75 5.75 6.47 -19.27
C ASN A 75 6.61 5.51 -18.45
N TYR A 76 5.95 4.66 -17.66
CA TYR A 76 6.56 3.80 -16.66
C TYR A 76 7.01 2.48 -17.28
N ALA A 77 8.25 2.06 -16.98
CA ALA A 77 8.81 0.81 -17.49
C ALA A 77 8.83 -0.29 -16.43
N ARG A 78 9.30 0.04 -15.22
CA ARG A 78 9.39 -0.86 -14.06
C ARG A 78 9.47 -0.07 -12.77
N GLY A 79 9.16 -0.69 -11.65
CA GLY A 79 9.31 -0.08 -10.32
C GLY A 79 10.02 -1.01 -9.34
N GLU A 80 10.61 -0.39 -8.33
CA GLU A 80 11.23 -1.05 -7.17
C GLU A 80 10.63 -0.44 -5.90
N VAL A 81 10.45 -1.25 -4.86
CA VAL A 81 9.89 -0.83 -3.57
C VAL A 81 10.97 -0.95 -2.51
N TYR A 82 11.08 0.06 -1.65
CA TYR A 82 12.02 0.09 -0.54
C TYR A 82 11.28 0.45 0.75
N SER A 83 11.59 -0.22 1.86
CA SER A 83 11.19 0.25 3.19
C SER A 83 12.09 1.41 3.62
N ILE A 84 11.50 2.53 4.03
CA ILE A 84 12.21 3.73 4.51
C ILE A 84 11.77 4.17 5.91
N ALA A 85 10.72 3.55 6.44
CA ALA A 85 10.35 3.58 7.85
C ALA A 85 9.54 2.34 8.21
N ALA A 86 9.80 1.77 9.38
CA ALA A 86 8.98 0.73 9.99
C ALA A 86 9.00 0.89 11.52
N LEU A 87 7.84 1.14 12.12
CA LEU A 87 7.64 1.21 13.57
C LEU A 87 6.62 0.14 13.98
N GLY A 88 7.07 -1.11 14.03
CA GLY A 88 6.21 -2.27 14.28
C GLY A 88 5.04 -2.32 13.30
N ASP A 89 3.85 -2.63 13.81
CA ASP A 89 2.61 -2.65 13.03
C ASP A 89 1.89 -1.29 13.01
N SER A 90 2.47 -0.25 13.63
CA SER A 90 1.84 1.06 13.77
C SER A 90 2.13 2.00 12.62
N LEU A 91 3.30 1.90 11.99
CA LEU A 91 3.68 2.77 10.88
C LEU A 91 4.61 2.03 9.94
N GLN A 92 4.30 2.06 8.65
CA GLN A 92 5.21 1.61 7.59
C GLN A 92 5.25 2.66 6.49
N GLU A 93 6.43 2.93 5.96
CA GLU A 93 6.59 3.84 4.85
C GLU A 93 7.46 3.22 3.78
N HIS A 94 6.93 3.22 2.55
CA HIS A 94 7.62 2.69 1.38
C HIS A 94 8.03 3.82 0.45
N LEU A 95 9.26 3.74 -0.05
CA LEU A 95 9.73 4.50 -1.20
C LEU A 95 9.60 3.61 -2.44
N ILE A 96 8.79 4.05 -3.39
CA ILE A 96 8.67 3.42 -4.70
C ILE A 96 9.51 4.23 -5.70
N VAL A 97 10.43 3.56 -6.37
CA VAL A 97 11.27 4.13 -7.42
C VAL A 97 10.78 3.61 -8.76
N MET A 98 10.17 4.47 -9.56
CA MET A 98 9.63 4.13 -10.88
C MET A 98 10.60 4.56 -11.97
N ASN A 99 11.15 3.61 -12.72
CA ASN A 99 11.99 3.86 -13.88
C ASN A 99 11.13 4.17 -15.12
N LEU A 100 11.52 5.19 -15.87
CA LEU A 100 10.81 5.65 -17.06
C LEU A 100 11.39 5.03 -18.34
N THR A 101 10.54 4.81 -19.33
CA THR A 101 10.95 4.30 -20.66
C THR A 101 11.89 5.28 -21.38
N SER A 102 11.71 6.59 -21.16
CA SER A 102 12.47 7.66 -21.82
C SER A 102 13.79 8.05 -21.12
N SER A 103 14.25 7.26 -20.14
CA SER A 103 15.29 7.57 -19.14
C SER A 103 14.83 8.37 -17.94
N GLY A 104 15.51 8.17 -16.80
CA GLY A 104 15.20 8.77 -15.51
C GLY A 104 14.24 7.95 -14.66
N SER A 105 13.98 8.46 -13.45
CA SER A 105 13.09 7.82 -12.48
C SER A 105 12.25 8.88 -11.77
N VAL A 106 11.04 8.50 -11.36
CA VAL A 106 10.20 9.27 -10.44
C VAL A 106 9.99 8.48 -9.15
N TYR A 107 9.65 9.19 -8.08
CA TYR A 107 9.70 8.65 -6.74
C TYR A 107 8.36 8.89 -6.04
N MET A 108 7.88 7.89 -5.31
CA MET A 108 6.69 8.01 -4.49
C MET A 108 7.00 7.55 -3.08
N ARG A 109 6.62 8.33 -2.06
CA ARG A 109 6.57 7.86 -0.68
C ARG A 109 5.14 7.49 -0.34
N VAL A 110 4.92 6.26 0.07
CA VAL A 110 3.60 5.74 0.45
C VAL A 110 3.63 5.46 1.94
N LEU A 111 2.78 6.17 2.68
CA LEU A 111 2.67 6.04 4.13
C LEU A 111 1.47 5.17 4.49
N TYR A 112 1.74 4.22 5.36
CA TYR A 112 0.77 3.29 5.91
C TYR A 112 0.76 3.40 7.44
N GLU A 113 -0.43 3.44 8.03
CA GLU A 113 -0.59 3.51 9.49
C GLU A 113 -1.49 2.37 9.99
N GLY A 114 -1.05 1.74 11.07
CA GLY A 114 -1.80 0.74 11.81
C GLY A 114 -2.95 1.40 12.57
N ASN A 115 -4.17 1.03 12.23
CA ASN A 115 -5.33 1.21 13.08
C ASN A 115 -5.68 -0.12 13.77
N GLY A 116 -6.51 -0.10 14.82
CA GLY A 116 -6.91 -1.31 15.57
C GLY A 116 -7.61 -2.40 14.73
N SER A 117 -7.78 -2.19 13.42
CA SER A 117 -8.31 -3.12 12.42
C SER A 117 -7.28 -3.57 11.36
N GLY A 118 -6.03 -3.10 11.40
CA GLY A 118 -4.97 -3.42 10.43
C GLY A 118 -4.20 -2.18 9.96
N ILE A 119 -3.29 -2.35 9.00
CA ILE A 119 -2.54 -1.23 8.41
C ILE A 119 -3.31 -0.66 7.21
N SER A 120 -3.39 0.66 7.10
CA SER A 120 -4.13 1.37 6.04
C SER A 120 -3.29 2.45 5.38
N PHE A 121 -3.48 2.64 4.08
CA PHE A 121 -2.90 3.75 3.32
C PHE A 121 -3.41 5.12 3.83
N ILE A 122 -2.48 6.02 4.13
CA ILE A 122 -2.75 7.35 4.69
C ILE A 122 -2.35 8.47 3.73
N ASN A 123 -1.22 8.34 3.03
CA ASN A 123 -0.74 9.39 2.14
C ASN A 123 0.18 8.85 1.04
N VAL A 124 0.19 9.51 -0.12
CA VAL A 124 1.19 9.33 -1.16
C VAL A 124 1.80 10.68 -1.52
N ASP A 125 3.12 10.78 -1.39
CA ASP A 125 3.88 11.93 -1.87
C ASP A 125 4.58 11.56 -3.17
N PHE A 126 4.20 12.20 -4.27
CA PHE A 126 4.81 12.00 -5.58
C PHE A 126 5.82 13.11 -5.89
N GLU A 127 7.05 12.73 -6.22
CA GLU A 127 8.11 13.68 -6.60
C GLU A 127 8.88 13.20 -7.83
N ALA A 128 9.02 14.08 -8.82
CA ALA A 128 9.82 13.80 -10.02
C ALA A 128 11.32 14.05 -9.83
N LYS A 129 11.71 14.67 -8.71
CA LYS A 129 13.10 15.00 -8.39
C LYS A 129 13.53 14.27 -7.13
N PHE A 130 14.51 13.38 -7.27
CA PHE A 130 15.06 12.61 -6.15
C PHE A 130 15.50 13.48 -4.96
N HIS A 131 16.15 14.62 -5.23
CA HIS A 131 16.62 15.50 -4.17
C HIS A 131 15.45 16.10 -3.34
N ASP A 132 14.27 16.27 -3.92
CA ASP A 132 13.12 16.81 -3.19
C ASP A 132 12.50 15.76 -2.26
N ILE A 133 12.60 14.47 -2.61
CA ILE A 133 12.13 13.39 -1.74
C ILE A 133 13.05 13.15 -0.53
N LEU A 134 14.36 13.39 -0.68
CA LEU A 134 15.35 13.29 0.41
C LEU A 134 15.33 14.48 1.38
N LYS A 135 14.68 15.61 1.03
CA LYS A 135 14.50 16.73 1.98
C LYS A 135 13.55 16.35 3.13
N LYS A 136 12.72 15.33 2.92
CA LYS A 136 11.88 14.76 3.97
C LYS A 136 12.72 13.70 4.71
N PRO A 137 12.82 13.75 6.06
CA PRO A 137 13.61 12.79 6.80
C PRO A 137 13.15 11.36 6.50
N VAL A 138 14.11 10.46 6.35
CA VAL A 138 13.90 9.01 6.34
C VAL A 138 14.29 8.47 7.71
N LEU A 139 13.47 7.58 8.28
CA LEU A 139 13.68 7.08 9.64
C LEU A 139 14.70 5.93 9.68
N MET A 140 14.96 5.30 8.54
CA MET A 140 15.96 4.27 8.35
C MET A 140 16.61 4.35 6.96
N GLU A 141 17.75 3.68 6.79
CA GLU A 141 18.31 3.46 5.45
C GLU A 141 17.34 2.64 4.59
N PRO A 142 17.18 2.97 3.29
CA PRO A 142 16.29 2.23 2.40
C PRO A 142 16.67 0.75 2.30
N VAL A 143 15.72 -0.15 2.55
CA VAL A 143 15.88 -1.59 2.38
C VAL A 143 14.96 -2.06 1.25
N GLU A 144 15.51 -2.67 0.20
CA GLU A 144 14.73 -3.18 -0.93
C GLU A 144 13.75 -4.27 -0.47
N LEU A 145 12.50 -4.14 -0.92
CA LEU A 145 11.42 -5.10 -0.70
C LEU A 145 11.02 -5.68 -2.07
N PRO A 146 11.31 -6.96 -2.35
CA PRO A 146 11.01 -7.55 -3.65
C PRO A 146 9.50 -7.70 -3.86
N CYS A 147 9.02 -7.25 -5.02
CA CYS A 147 7.70 -7.61 -5.53
C CYS A 147 7.77 -8.99 -6.20
N ASN A 148 6.81 -9.87 -5.90
CA ASN A 148 6.76 -11.26 -6.41
C ASN A 148 6.21 -11.36 -7.83
#